data_AF-A0A5S4FG90-F1
#
_entry.id   AF-A0A5S4FG90-F1
#
_cell.length_a   1.000
_cell.length_b   1.000
_cell.length_c   1.000
_cell.angle_alpha   90.00
_cell.angle_beta   90.00
_cell.angle_gamma   90.00
#
_symmetry.space_group_name_H-M   'P 1'
#
loop_
_entity.id
_entity.type
_entity.pdbx_description
1 polymer ?
#
loop_
_entity_poly.entity_id
_entity_poly.type
_entity_poly.pdbx_seq_one_letter_code
_entity_poly.pdbx_strand_id
1 'polypeptide(L)' 'MRVHYPRTPHLPWSPGATPDDVRAGDLSGMRGREVVVTEKLDGENTTLYADGLHARSLDSGHHPSRAWVKQ' A
#
# COMPACT_ATOMS: atom_id res chain seq x y z
N MET A 1 -3.01 -2.75 19.66
CA MET A 1 -3.53 -1.65 18.79
C MET A 1 -3.25 -2.04 17.36
N ARG A 2 -4.29 -2.15 16.52
CA ARG A 2 -4.11 -2.46 15.09
C ARG A 2 -3.58 -1.21 14.38
N VAL A 3 -2.45 -1.33 13.71
CA VAL A 3 -1.79 -0.22 13.00
C VAL A 3 -2.15 -0.33 11.53
N HIS A 4 -2.69 0.74 10.96
CA HIS A 4 -2.92 0.82 9.52
C HIS A 4 -1.60 0.96 8.79
N TYR A 5 -1.43 0.20 7.71
CA TYR A 5 -0.29 0.37 6.80
C TYR A 5 -0.20 1.84 6.33
N PRO A 6 0.98 2.48 6.32
CA PRO A 6 1.14 3.88 5.94
C PRO A 6 0.85 4.11 4.45
N ARG A 7 0.47 5.33 4.03
CA ARG A 7 0.29 5.64 2.59
C ARG A 7 1.66 5.57 1.92
N THR A 8 1.76 4.96 0.74
CA THR A 8 2.96 4.99 -0.09
C THR A 8 2.87 6.20 -1.02
N PRO A 9 3.73 7.23 -0.88
CA PRO A 9 3.66 8.39 -1.74
C PRO A 9 4.02 8.07 -3.18
N HIS A 10 3.31 8.68 -4.13
CA HIS A 10 3.67 8.67 -5.54
C HIS A 10 4.99 9.42 -5.75
N LEU A 11 5.78 8.96 -6.73
CA LEU A 11 6.89 9.77 -7.22
C LEU A 11 6.34 11.03 -7.90
N PRO A 12 7.12 12.13 -7.94
CA PRO A 12 6.63 13.39 -8.52
C PRO A 12 6.14 13.26 -9.97
N TRP A 13 6.68 12.30 -10.71
CA TRP A 13 6.38 11.98 -12.11
C TRP A 13 5.59 10.67 -12.31
N SER A 14 5.03 10.07 -11.25
CA SER A 14 4.21 8.86 -11.40
C SER A 14 2.98 9.14 -12.27
N PRO A 15 2.74 8.35 -13.34
CA PRO A 15 1.53 8.49 -14.14
C PRO A 15 0.29 8.10 -13.31
N GLY A 16 -0.86 8.72 -13.60
CA GLY A 16 -2.14 8.38 -12.98
C GLY A 16 -2.34 8.89 -11.54
N ALA A 17 -1.41 9.67 -10.98
CA ALA A 17 -1.60 10.29 -9.67
C ALA A 17 -2.71 11.37 -9.72
N THR A 18 -3.70 11.23 -8.85
CA THR A 18 -4.86 12.11 -8.70
C THR A 18 -4.64 13.17 -7.61
N PRO A 19 -5.53 14.17 -7.45
CA PRO A 19 -5.42 15.17 -6.39
C PRO A 19 -5.49 14.60 -4.95
N ASP A 20 -6.12 13.44 -4.75
CA ASP A 20 -6.29 12.83 -3.42
C ASP A 20 -5.09 11.95 -2.99
N ASP A 21 -4.10 11.81 -3.87
CA ASP A 21 -2.89 11.03 -3.66
C ASP A 21 -1.82 11.83 -2.94
N VAL A 22 -1.07 11.14 -2.07
CA VAL A 22 0.13 11.70 -1.43
C VAL A 22 1.28 11.60 -2.42
N ARG A 23 2.03 12.68 -2.61
CA ARG A 23 3.22 12.72 -3.46
C ARG A 23 4.47 12.95 -2.60
N ALA A 24 5.56 12.27 -2.95
CA ALA A 24 6.86 12.59 -2.40
C ALA A 24 7.31 13.98 -2.91
N GLY A 25 7.94 14.78 -2.04
CA GLY A 25 8.46 16.09 -2.44
C GLY A 25 9.67 15.97 -3.36
N ASP A 26 10.63 15.11 -3.00
CA ASP A 26 11.78 14.76 -3.82
C ASP A 26 12.26 13.33 -3.53
N LEU A 27 13.37 12.92 -4.16
CA LEU A 27 14.03 11.63 -3.90
C LEU A 27 15.31 11.74 -3.07
N SER A 28 15.48 12.83 -2.31
CA SER A 28 16.67 13.02 -1.48
C SER A 28 16.90 11.86 -0.51
N GLY A 29 15.83 11.31 0.05
CA GLY A 29 15.86 10.14 0.96
C GLY A 29 16.40 8.84 0.34
N MET A 30 16.47 8.74 -0.99
CA MET A 30 16.99 7.56 -1.70
C MET A 30 18.43 7.74 -2.19
N ARG A 31 19.02 8.94 -2.10
CA ARG A 31 20.36 9.21 -2.64
C ARG A 31 21.43 8.41 -1.90
N GLY A 32 22.31 7.74 -2.65
CA GLY A 32 23.40 6.94 -2.09
C GLY A 32 22.93 5.69 -1.33
N ARG A 33 21.66 5.27 -1.52
CA ARG A 33 21.09 4.06 -0.93
C ARG A 33 20.87 3.01 -2.02
N GLU A 34 20.88 1.75 -1.61
CA GLU A 34 20.33 0.68 -2.44
C GLU A 34 18.81 0.88 -2.57
N VAL A 35 18.31 0.81 -3.80
CA VAL A 35 16.88 0.97 -4.10
C VAL A 35 16.37 -0.35 -4.65
N VAL A 36 15.42 -0.96 -3.93
CA VAL A 36 14.73 -2.18 -4.36
C VAL A 36 13.42 -1.78 -5.02
N VAL A 37 13.23 -2.20 -6.27
CA VAL A 37 12.00 -1.96 -7.04
C VAL A 37 11.23 -3.27 -7.14
N THR A 38 9.98 -3.25 -6.70
CA THR A 38 9.06 -4.39 -6.80
C THR A 38 7.87 -4.03 -7.67
N GLU A 39 7.24 -5.03 -8.27
CA GLU A 39 5.96 -4.84 -8.97
C GLU A 39 4.87 -4.39 -7.98
N LYS A 40 4.11 -3.36 -8.35
CA LYS A 40 2.92 -2.96 -7.61
C LYS A 40 1.76 -3.84 -8.05
N LEU A 41 1.37 -4.78 -7.21
CA LEU A 41 0.15 -5.56 -7.42
C LEU A 41 -1.09 -4.72 -7.09
N ASP A 42 -2.13 -4.86 -7.89
CA ASP A 42 -3.40 -4.16 -7.69
C ASP A 42 -4.40 -5.07 -6.96
N GLY A 43 -4.77 -4.66 -5.74
CA GLY A 43 -5.58 -5.47 -4.84
C GLY A 43 -5.80 -4.78 -3.49
N GLU A 44 -6.40 -5.51 -2.54
CA GLU A 44 -6.61 -5.00 -1.19
C GLU A 44 -5.28 -5.02 -0.39
N ASN A 45 -4.94 -3.89 0.23
CA ASN A 45 -3.88 -3.87 1.25
C ASN A 45 -4.42 -4.51 2.54
N THR A 46 -3.88 -5.66 2.91
CA THR A 46 -4.28 -6.43 4.09
C THR A 46 -3.12 -6.53 5.08
N THR A 47 -3.38 -6.20 6.35
CA THR A 47 -2.40 -6.33 7.44
C THR A 47 -2.76 -7.54 8.29
N LEU A 48 -1.79 -8.44 8.50
CA LEU A 48 -1.94 -9.65 9.29
C LEU A 48 -1.19 -9.53 10.62
N TYR A 49 -1.76 -10.11 11.66
CA TYR A 49 -1.27 -10.22 13.03
C TYR A 49 -1.38 -11.68 13.47
N ALA A 50 -0.71 -12.04 14.56
CA ALA A 50 -0.84 -13.37 15.14
C ALA A 50 -2.29 -13.70 15.58
N ASP A 51 -3.06 -12.68 15.96
CA ASP A 51 -4.41 -12.79 16.53
C ASP A 51 -5.50 -12.15 15.65
N GLY A 52 -5.19 -11.83 14.40
CA GLY A 52 -6.20 -11.34 13.46
C GLY A 52 -5.64 -10.60 12.26
N LEU A 53 -6.54 -9.97 11.51
CA LEU A 53 -6.20 -9.20 10.31
C LEU A 53 -7.16 -8.04 10.11
N HIS A 54 -6.77 -7.08 9.27
CA HIS A 54 -7.67 -6.07 8.75
C HIS A 54 -7.28 -5.61 7.35
N ALA A 55 -8.30 -5.22 6.58
CA ALA A 55 -8.10 -4.47 5.35
C ALA A 55 -7.81 -3.01 5.68
N ARG A 56 -7.02 -2.35 4.83
CA ARG A 56 -6.82 -0.90 4.94
C ARG A 56 -8.08 -0.12 4.63
N SER A 57 -8.84 -0.56 3.61
CA SER A 57 -10.13 0.04 3.24
C SER A 57 -11.25 -0.51 4.11
N LEU A 58 -12.18 0.35 4.51
CA LEU A 58 -13.40 -0.05 5.21
C LEU A 58 -14.44 -0.65 4.26
N ASP A 59 -14.49 -0.13 3.02
CA ASP A 59 -15.35 -0.67 1.97
C ASP A 59 -14.53 -1.62 1.08
N SER A 60 -14.96 -2.87 1.06
CA SER A 60 -14.27 -3.95 0.35
C SER A 60 -15.28 -5.05 0.05
N GLY A 61 -15.65 -5.15 -1.23
CA GLY A 61 -16.49 -6.23 -1.73
C GLY A 61 -15.84 -7.60 -1.58
N HIS A 62 -16.59 -8.63 -1.95
CA HIS A 62 -16.03 -9.98 -2.08
C HIS A 62 -14.99 -9.99 -3.22
N HIS A 63 -13.85 -10.64 -2.99
CA HIS A 63 -12.85 -10.89 -4.02
C HIS A 63 -12.22 -12.28 -3.80
N PRO A 64 -12.03 -13.11 -4.85
CA PRO A 64 -11.48 -14.45 -4.69
C PRO A 64 -10.15 -14.50 -3.96
N SER A 65 -9.22 -13.57 -4.22
CA SER A 65 -7.92 -13.54 -3.51
C SER A 65 -8.06 -13.24 -2.01
N ARG A 66 -9.14 -12.57 -1.59
CA ARG A 66 -9.41 -12.24 -0.19
C ARG A 66 -9.88 -13.45 0.60
N ALA A 67 -10.57 -14.39 -0.05
CA ALA A 67 -11.06 -15.61 0.58
C ALA A 67 -9.91 -16.46 1.14
N TRP A 68 -8.74 -16.45 0.48
CA TRP A 68 -7.54 -17.17 0.95
C TRP A 68 -7.00 -16.63 2.27
N VAL A 69 -7.15 -15.32 2.51
CA VAL A 69 -6.58 -14.62 3.68
C VAL A 69 -7.57 -14.56 4.85
N LYS A 70 -8.87 -14.51 4.57
CA LYS A 70 -9.96 -14.31 5.56
C LYS A 70 -10.54 -15.60 6.17
N GLN A 71 -9.82 -16.73 6.15
CA GLN A 71 -10.34 -17.98 6.74
C GLN A 71 -10.85 -17.79 8.17
#